data_AF-A0A7X7TXY5-F1
#
_entry.id   AF-A0A7X7TXY5-F1
#
_cell.length_a   1.000
_cell.length_b   1.000
_cell.length_c   1.000
_cell.angle_alpha   90.00
_cell.angle_beta   90.00
_cell.angle_gamma   90.00
#
_symmetry.space_group_name_H-M   'P 1'
#
loop_
_entity.id
_entity.type
_entity.pdbx_description
1 polymer ?
#
loop_
_entity_poly.entity_id
_entity_poly.type
_entity_poly.pdbx_seq_one_letter_code
_entity_poly.pdbx_strand_id
1 'polypeptide(L)'
;LMACEGRYLTYVRGKRAGETRLVGNRSMGIGGHINPIDDAAPLFGDYRATYEAAVEREVTEEVAVEAGHKDHVVALLNDDSNEVGKVHLGVVHCWVLDAPKVSRREQMITQMEFMSEPELRAVRDQMETWSQLCLDGLGRIREKV
;
A
#
# COMPACT_ATOMS: atom_id res chain seq x y z
N LEU A 1 2.88 2.53 0.51
CA LEU A 1 3.27 3.16 -0.78
C LEU A 1 4.67 2.70 -1.15
N MET A 2 4.96 2.58 -2.45
CA MET A 2 6.33 2.34 -2.93
C MET A 2 6.68 3.42 -3.95
N ALA A 3 7.75 4.17 -3.69
CA ALA A 3 8.21 5.29 -4.48
C ALA A 3 9.58 4.98 -5.09
N CYS A 4 9.78 5.31 -6.36
CA CYS A 4 11.06 5.17 -7.05
C CYS A 4 11.19 6.29 -8.07
N GLU A 5 12.26 7.10 -7.97
CA GLU A 5 12.54 8.21 -8.91
C GLU A 5 11.34 9.16 -9.13
N GLY A 6 10.60 9.49 -8.06
CA GLY A 6 9.44 10.37 -8.12
C GLY A 6 8.17 9.75 -8.73
N ARG A 7 8.21 8.46 -9.08
CA ARG A 7 7.06 7.65 -9.50
C ARG A 7 6.60 6.73 -8.37
N TYR A 8 5.38 6.24 -8.45
CA TYR A 8 4.77 5.39 -7.42
C TYR A 8 4.21 4.12 -8.03
N LEU A 9 4.44 3.00 -7.35
CA LEU A 9 3.89 1.71 -7.76
C LEU A 9 2.36 1.74 -7.69
N THR A 10 1.75 1.31 -8.77
CA THR A 10 0.31 1.10 -8.89
C THR A 10 0.01 -0.25 -9.51
N TYR A 11 -1.24 -0.68 -9.37
CA TYR A 11 -1.75 -1.88 -10.01
C TYR A 11 -3.28 -1.83 -10.11
N VAL A 12 -3.85 -2.65 -10.98
CA VAL A 12 -5.29 -2.87 -11.06
C VAL A 12 -5.62 -4.21 -10.39
N ARG A 13 -6.57 -4.19 -9.44
CA ARG A 13 -7.06 -5.40 -8.79
C ARG A 13 -7.96 -6.17 -9.76
N GLY A 14 -7.55 -7.38 -10.10
CA GLY A 14 -8.37 -8.34 -10.84
C GLY A 14 -9.44 -8.99 -9.95
N LYS A 15 -10.26 -9.86 -10.55
CA LYS A 15 -11.38 -10.55 -9.89
C LYS A 15 -10.97 -11.72 -8.97
N ARG A 16 -10.80 -11.50 -7.66
CA ARG A 16 -10.54 -12.59 -6.70
C ARG A 16 -11.85 -13.33 -6.39
N ALA A 17 -11.81 -14.64 -6.17
CA ALA A 17 -12.99 -15.37 -5.68
C ALA A 17 -13.38 -14.85 -4.29
N GLY A 18 -14.57 -14.25 -4.16
CA GLY A 18 -15.12 -13.73 -2.90
C GLY A 18 -15.02 -12.20 -2.69
N GLU A 19 -14.09 -11.50 -3.34
CA GLU A 19 -13.97 -10.04 -3.28
C GLU A 19 -14.30 -9.41 -4.64
N THR A 20 -15.44 -8.71 -4.70
CA THR A 20 -15.95 -8.09 -5.93
C THR A 20 -15.96 -6.57 -5.87
N ARG A 21 -15.76 -5.96 -4.70
CA ARG A 21 -15.97 -4.52 -4.47
C ARG A 21 -14.87 -3.66 -5.11
N LEU A 22 -13.65 -4.19 -5.18
CA LEU A 22 -12.46 -3.47 -5.67
C LEU A 22 -12.02 -3.90 -7.08
N VAL A 23 -12.76 -4.81 -7.71
CA VAL A 23 -12.38 -5.36 -9.01
C VAL A 23 -12.43 -4.28 -10.08
N GLY A 24 -11.31 -4.12 -10.80
CA GLY A 24 -11.17 -3.14 -11.86
C GLY A 24 -10.68 -1.76 -11.40
N ASN A 25 -10.61 -1.51 -10.08
CA ASN A 25 -10.05 -0.27 -9.57
C ASN A 25 -8.52 -0.32 -9.56
N ARG A 26 -7.92 0.85 -9.74
CA ARG A 26 -6.47 1.04 -9.58
C ARG A 26 -6.12 1.35 -8.13
N SER A 27 -5.17 0.60 -7.59
CA SER A 27 -4.59 0.81 -6.27
C SER A 27 -3.26 1.56 -6.39
N MET A 28 -3.02 2.49 -5.45
CA MET A 28 -1.74 3.13 -5.18
C MET A 28 -1.31 2.76 -3.76
N GLY A 29 -0.37 1.82 -3.67
CA GLY A 29 0.07 1.22 -2.41
C GLY A 29 -0.43 -0.21 -2.22
N ILE A 30 0.42 -1.03 -1.59
CA ILE A 30 0.11 -2.38 -1.11
C ILE A 30 -0.44 -2.26 0.31
N GLY A 31 -1.49 -2.99 0.64
CA GLY A 31 -2.14 -2.91 1.95
C GLY A 31 -2.92 -4.16 2.30
N GLY A 32 -2.98 -4.45 3.60
CA GLY A 32 -3.68 -5.60 4.18
C GLY A 32 -3.79 -5.45 5.70
N HIS A 33 -4.23 -6.51 6.38
CA HIS A 33 -4.54 -6.48 7.81
C HIS A 33 -3.37 -6.99 8.65
N ILE A 34 -3.24 -6.46 9.87
CA ILE A 34 -2.50 -7.16 10.91
C ILE A 34 -3.40 -8.29 11.41
N ASN A 35 -2.91 -9.52 11.34
CA ASN A 35 -3.65 -10.72 11.67
C ASN A 35 -3.21 -11.28 13.03
N PRO A 36 -4.04 -12.10 13.70
CA PRO A 36 -3.64 -12.75 14.96
C PRO A 36 -2.39 -13.63 14.86
N ILE A 37 -2.06 -14.14 13.66
CA ILE A 37 -0.81 -14.88 13.41
C ILE A 37 0.44 -14.01 13.58
N ASP A 38 0.29 -12.69 13.46
CA ASP A 38 1.36 -11.73 13.69
C ASP A 38 1.63 -11.53 15.19
N ASP A 39 0.69 -11.94 16.07
CA ASP A 39 0.84 -11.90 17.53
C ASP A 39 1.72 -13.05 18.03
N ALA A 40 2.98 -13.05 17.58
CA ALA A 40 4.04 -13.89 18.12
C ALA A 40 4.76 -13.23 19.31
N ALA A 41 4.24 -12.11 19.82
CA ALA A 41 4.89 -11.36 20.88
C ALA A 41 4.92 -12.20 22.17
N PRO A 42 6.10 -12.51 22.74
CA PRO A 42 6.16 -13.01 24.11
C PRO A 42 5.53 -11.98 25.05
N LEU A 43 5.16 -12.36 26.28
CA LEU A 43 4.55 -11.48 27.30
C LEU A 43 5.29 -10.14 27.56
N PHE A 44 6.52 -9.97 27.04
CA PHE A 44 7.36 -8.78 27.10
C PHE A 44 7.92 -8.37 25.71
N GLY A 45 7.24 -8.70 24.63
CA GLY A 45 7.67 -8.47 23.26
C GLY A 45 7.64 -6.99 22.85
N ASP A 46 8.49 -6.63 21.89
CA ASP A 46 8.46 -5.31 21.27
C ASP A 46 7.31 -5.24 20.25
N TYR A 47 6.21 -4.58 20.63
CA TYR A 47 5.05 -4.38 19.77
C TYR A 47 5.39 -3.69 18.45
N ARG A 48 6.43 -2.85 18.41
CA ARG A 48 6.87 -2.21 17.17
C ARG A 48 7.50 -3.23 16.22
N ALA A 49 8.35 -4.12 16.73
CA ALA A 49 8.94 -5.19 15.93
C ALA A 49 7.87 -6.15 15.39
N THR A 50 6.86 -6.47 16.20
CA THR A 50 5.69 -7.26 15.78
C THR A 50 4.92 -6.57 14.65
N TYR A 51 4.66 -5.27 14.80
CA TYR A 51 4.00 -4.46 13.77
C TYR A 51 4.80 -4.42 12.47
N GLU A 52 6.11 -4.18 12.53
CA GLU A 52 6.99 -4.13 11.36
C GLU A 52 7.06 -5.49 10.65
N ALA A 53 7.07 -6.59 11.40
CA ALA A 53 7.00 -7.94 10.83
C ALA A 53 5.66 -8.20 10.11
N ALA A 54 4.54 -7.70 10.64
CA ALA A 54 3.24 -7.80 9.98
C ALA A 54 3.21 -7.00 8.67
N VAL A 55 3.75 -5.78 8.66
CA VAL A 55 3.88 -4.95 7.45
C VAL A 55 4.72 -5.67 6.39
N GLU A 56 5.87 -6.23 6.77
CA GLU A 56 6.74 -6.98 5.87
C GLU A 56 6.04 -8.22 5.29
N ARG A 57 5.35 -9.01 6.15
CA ARG A 57 4.57 -10.17 5.72
C ARG A 57 3.53 -9.76 4.67
N GLU A 58 2.69 -8.78 4.98
CA GLU A 58 1.64 -8.31 4.07
C GLU A 58 2.19 -7.88 2.70
N VAL A 59 3.29 -7.11 2.69
CA VAL A 59 3.94 -6.72 1.43
C VAL A 59 4.46 -7.95 0.67
N THR A 60 5.13 -8.88 1.37
CA THR A 60 5.71 -10.07 0.74
C THR A 60 4.68 -11.11 0.28
N GLU A 61 3.43 -11.05 0.76
CA GLU A 61 2.33 -11.87 0.23
C GLU A 61 1.87 -11.37 -1.15
N GLU A 62 1.73 -10.05 -1.32
CA GLU A 62 1.22 -9.47 -2.57
C GLU A 62 2.33 -9.31 -3.64
N VAL A 63 3.55 -8.93 -3.25
CA VAL A 63 4.64 -8.56 -4.18
C VAL A 63 6.02 -9.04 -3.75
N ALA A 64 6.94 -9.13 -4.71
CA ALA A 64 8.37 -9.29 -4.46
C ALA A 64 9.08 -7.97 -4.78
N VAL A 65 9.83 -7.42 -3.82
CA VAL A 65 10.66 -6.23 -3.99
C VAL A 65 12.12 -6.67 -4.12
N GLU A 66 12.68 -6.57 -5.31
CA GLU A 66 14.06 -6.98 -5.65
C GLU A 66 14.99 -5.75 -5.73
N ALA A 67 14.82 -4.83 -4.79
CA ALA A 67 15.58 -3.59 -4.66
C ALA A 67 15.81 -3.25 -3.18
N GLY A 68 16.89 -2.51 -2.91
CA GLY A 68 17.07 -1.85 -1.63
C GLY A 68 15.97 -0.80 -1.41
N HIS A 69 15.58 -0.61 -0.15
CA HIS A 69 14.58 0.40 0.20
C HIS A 69 14.77 0.98 1.60
N LYS A 70 14.18 2.17 1.81
CA LYS A 70 13.97 2.76 3.13
C LYS A 70 12.49 2.89 3.41
N ASP A 71 12.07 2.47 4.60
CA ASP A 71 10.68 2.58 5.04
C ASP A 71 10.47 3.82 5.93
N HIS A 72 9.41 4.56 5.64
CA HIS A 72 8.99 5.76 6.36
C HIS A 72 7.52 5.66 6.73
N VAL A 73 7.19 5.76 8.02
CA VAL A 73 5.80 5.96 8.48
C VAL A 73 5.43 7.42 8.26
N VAL A 74 4.57 7.69 7.27
CA VAL A 74 4.31 9.07 6.80
C VAL A 74 2.97 9.62 7.26
N ALA A 75 1.95 8.79 7.45
CA ALA A 75 0.62 9.27 7.81
C ALA A 75 -0.24 8.22 8.52
N LEU A 76 -1.30 8.71 9.19
CA LEU A 76 -2.48 7.92 9.52
C LEU A 76 -3.58 8.30 8.53
N LEU A 77 -4.32 7.30 8.04
CA LEU A 77 -5.41 7.45 7.08
C LEU A 77 -6.70 6.96 7.74
N ASN A 78 -7.67 7.85 7.85
CA ASN A 78 -9.04 7.54 8.25
C ASN A 78 -9.98 7.99 7.13
N ASP A 79 -10.90 7.12 6.71
CA ASP A 79 -11.84 7.37 5.62
C ASP A 79 -13.28 7.05 6.03
N ASP A 80 -13.98 8.02 6.61
CA ASP A 80 -15.36 7.81 7.06
C ASP A 80 -16.40 7.90 5.92
N SER A 81 -15.98 8.07 4.66
CA SER A 81 -16.88 8.31 3.52
C SER A 81 -17.68 7.07 3.10
N ASN A 82 -17.25 5.87 3.50
CA ASN A 82 -17.87 4.60 3.12
C ASN A 82 -17.83 3.57 4.26
N GLU A 83 -18.65 2.52 4.17
CA GLU A 83 -18.80 1.52 5.24
C GLU A 83 -17.53 0.72 5.53
N VAL A 84 -16.66 0.52 4.54
CA VAL A 84 -15.38 -0.15 4.75
C VAL A 84 -14.42 0.77 5.49
N GLY A 85 -14.25 2.00 5.03
CA GLY A 85 -13.31 2.94 5.63
C GLY A 85 -13.65 3.30 7.08
N LYS A 86 -14.94 3.42 7.44
CA LYS A 86 -15.40 3.69 8.82
C LYS A 86 -14.91 2.70 9.89
N VAL A 87 -14.51 1.50 9.48
CA VAL A 87 -14.04 0.45 10.40
C VAL A 87 -12.55 0.13 10.25
N HIS A 88 -11.81 0.91 9.44
CA HIS A 88 -10.38 0.71 9.23
C HIS A 88 -9.59 2.00 9.48
N LEU A 89 -8.50 1.87 10.24
CA LEU A 89 -7.47 2.90 10.35
C LEU A 89 -6.23 2.42 9.59
N GLY A 90 -5.80 3.19 8.59
CA GLY A 90 -4.59 2.93 7.83
C GLY A 90 -3.38 3.59 8.47
N VAL A 91 -2.27 2.85 8.58
CA VAL A 91 -0.94 3.43 8.82
C VAL A 91 -0.22 3.44 7.49
N VAL A 92 0.08 4.63 6.95
CA VAL A 92 0.66 4.77 5.62
C VAL A 92 2.17 4.73 5.75
N HIS A 93 2.75 3.65 5.21
CA HIS A 93 4.18 3.52 4.98
C HIS A 93 4.55 4.03 3.58
N CYS A 94 5.76 4.58 3.42
CA CYS A 94 6.34 4.94 2.14
C CYS A 94 7.73 4.31 2.00
N TRP A 95 7.80 3.24 1.20
CA TRP A 95 9.07 2.60 0.85
C TRP A 95 9.70 3.35 -0.32
N VAL A 96 10.84 3.99 -0.08
CA VAL A 96 11.66 4.58 -1.15
C VAL A 96 12.60 3.51 -1.67
N LEU A 97 12.40 3.11 -2.91
CA LEU A 97 13.20 2.08 -3.57
C LEU A 97 14.36 2.71 -4.34
N ASP A 98 15.49 2.00 -4.35
CA ASP A 98 16.67 2.40 -5.13
C ASP A 98 16.53 2.04 -6.63
N ALA A 99 15.60 1.15 -6.97
CA ALA A 99 15.28 0.74 -8.34
C ALA A 99 13.82 0.27 -8.46
N PRO A 100 13.17 0.40 -9.63
CA PRO A 100 11.76 0.02 -9.82
C PRO A 100 11.61 -1.49 -10.06
N LYS A 101 12.24 -2.32 -9.23
CA LYS A 101 12.24 -3.78 -9.33
C LYS A 101 11.22 -4.39 -8.38
N VAL A 102 9.95 -4.27 -8.75
CA VAL A 102 8.84 -4.91 -8.02
C VAL A 102 8.09 -5.82 -8.98
N SER A 103 7.81 -7.05 -8.55
CA SER A 103 7.00 -7.99 -9.31
C SER A 103 5.84 -8.50 -8.46
N ARG A 104 4.71 -8.81 -9.11
CA ARG A 104 3.56 -9.39 -8.42
C ARG A 104 3.84 -10.84 -7.98
N ARG A 105 3.35 -11.20 -6.80
CA ARG A 105 3.23 -12.60 -6.35
C ARG A 105 1.79 -13.10 -6.47
N GLU A 106 0.82 -12.22 -6.28
CA GLU A 106 -0.58 -12.56 -6.44
C GLU A 106 -1.05 -12.43 -7.90
N GLN A 107 -1.71 -13.48 -8.42
CA GLN A 107 -2.25 -13.49 -9.79
C GLN A 107 -3.26 -12.36 -10.04
N MET A 108 -3.88 -11.88 -8.96
CA MET A 108 -4.93 -10.86 -9.02
C MET A 108 -4.40 -9.46 -9.23
N ILE A 109 -3.12 -9.22 -9.00
CA ILE A 109 -2.50 -7.94 -9.30
C ILE A 109 -2.23 -7.89 -10.80
N THR A 110 -2.84 -6.96 -11.51
CA THR A 110 -2.69 -6.79 -12.95
C THR A 110 -2.27 -5.37 -13.28
N GLN A 111 -1.74 -5.13 -14.48
CA GLN A 111 -1.33 -3.79 -14.94
C GLN A 111 -0.45 -3.05 -13.90
N MET A 112 0.51 -3.79 -13.31
CA MET A 112 1.43 -3.25 -12.31
C MET A 112 2.47 -2.38 -13.00
N GLU A 113 2.59 -1.13 -12.56
CA GLU A 113 3.52 -0.16 -13.15
C GLU A 113 3.81 0.99 -12.17
N PHE A 114 4.96 1.64 -12.37
CA PHE A 114 5.28 2.89 -11.68
C PHE A 114 4.76 4.08 -12.48
N MET A 115 3.85 4.86 -11.88
CA MET A 115 3.25 6.04 -12.51
C MET A 115 3.79 7.33 -11.86
N SER A 116 3.97 8.36 -12.66
CA SER A 116 4.22 9.72 -12.21
C SER A 116 2.96 10.37 -11.63
N GLU A 117 3.12 11.44 -10.87
CA GLU A 117 1.98 12.17 -10.30
C GLU A 117 0.97 12.68 -11.36
N PRO A 118 1.39 13.27 -12.51
CA PRO A 118 0.44 13.65 -13.55
C PRO A 118 -0.37 12.47 -14.09
N GLU A 119 0.27 11.31 -14.30
CA GLU A 119 -0.40 10.10 -14.77
C GLU A 119 -1.40 9.58 -13.73
N LEU A 120 -1.03 9.58 -12.44
CA LEU A 120 -1.92 9.22 -11.33
C LEU A 120 -3.13 10.13 -11.26
N ARG A 121 -2.93 11.45 -11.39
CA ARG A 121 -4.02 12.43 -11.38
C ARG A 121 -4.98 12.22 -12.56
N ALA A 122 -4.48 11.79 -13.72
CA ALA A 122 -5.32 11.51 -14.89
C ALA A 122 -6.22 10.28 -14.71
N VAL A 123 -5.85 9.33 -13.85
CA VAL A 123 -6.63 8.11 -13.57
C VAL A 123 -7.28 8.10 -12.18
N ARG A 124 -7.24 9.23 -11.46
CA ARG A 124 -7.70 9.35 -10.06
C ARG A 124 -9.10 8.79 -9.83
N ASP A 125 -10.03 9.05 -10.74
CA ASP A 125 -11.43 8.61 -10.60
C ASP A 125 -11.63 7.10 -10.78
N GLN A 126 -10.62 6.39 -11.29
CA GLN A 126 -10.59 4.94 -11.42
C GLN A 126 -9.89 4.28 -10.21
N MET A 127 -9.40 5.08 -9.25
CA MET A 127 -8.65 4.59 -8.10
C MET A 127 -9.55 4.33 -6.91
N GLU A 128 -9.13 3.42 -6.03
CA GLU A 128 -9.77 3.18 -4.74
C GLU A 128 -9.73 4.43 -3.83
N THR A 129 -10.67 4.59 -2.90
CA THR A 129 -10.79 5.82 -2.09
C THR A 129 -9.51 6.12 -1.31
N TRP A 130 -8.89 5.12 -0.68
CA TRP A 130 -7.62 5.30 0.04
C TRP A 130 -6.46 5.67 -0.88
N SER A 131 -6.47 5.15 -2.10
CA SER A 131 -5.48 5.50 -3.12
C SER A 131 -5.64 6.95 -3.56
N GLN A 132 -6.88 7.42 -3.72
CA GLN A 132 -7.19 8.83 -3.99
C GLN A 132 -6.74 9.73 -2.83
N LEU A 133 -7.02 9.36 -1.58
CA LEU A 133 -6.61 10.12 -0.39
C LEU A 133 -5.08 10.23 -0.27
N CYS A 134 -4.34 9.15 -0.54
CA CYS A 134 -2.88 9.17 -0.61
C CYS A 134 -2.37 10.10 -1.72
N LEU A 135 -2.99 10.07 -2.91
CA LEU A 135 -2.64 10.95 -4.03
C LEU A 135 -2.92 12.42 -3.71
N ASP A 136 -4.05 12.73 -3.09
CA ASP A 136 -4.41 14.09 -2.68
C ASP A 136 -3.46 14.60 -1.59
N GLY A 137 -2.99 13.71 -0.72
CA GLY A 137 -2.01 13.98 0.33
C GLY A 137 -0.55 13.93 -0.11
N LEU A 138 -0.25 13.65 -1.39
CA LEU A 138 1.08 13.25 -1.84
C LEU A 138 2.18 14.27 -1.54
N GLY A 139 1.88 15.57 -1.63
CA GLY A 139 2.83 16.63 -1.26
C GLY A 139 3.30 16.52 0.20
N ARG A 140 2.37 16.32 1.14
CA ARG A 140 2.67 16.14 2.58
C ARG A 140 3.41 14.83 2.87
N ILE A 141 3.16 13.80 2.06
CA ILE A 141 3.88 12.52 2.16
C ILE A 141 5.34 12.72 1.76
N ARG A 142 5.61 13.42 0.66
CA ARG A 142 6.97 13.69 0.18
C ARG A 142 7.82 14.49 1.17
N GLU A 143 7.20 15.38 1.96
CA GLU A 143 7.91 16.16 2.98
C GLU A 143 8.46 15.31 4.14
N LYS A 144 8.00 14.07 4.29
CA LYS A 144 8.36 13.16 5.39
C LYS A 144 9.36 12.07 5.00
N VAL A 145 9.83 12.10 3.77
CA VAL A 145 10.65 11.07 3.13
C VAL A 145 11.96 11.69 2.68
#